data_AF-B5VKX5-F1
#
_entry.id   AF-B5VKX5-F1
#
_cell.length_a   1.000
_cell.length_b   1.000
_cell.length_c   1.000
_cell.angle_alpha   90.00
_cell.angle_beta   90.00
_cell.angle_gamma   90.00
#
_symmetry.space_group_name_H-M   'P 1'
#
loop_
_entity.id
_entity.type
_entity.pdbx_description
1 polymer ?
#
loop_
_entity_poly.entity_id
_entity_poly.type
_entity_poly.pdbx_seq_one_letter_code
_entity_poly.pdbx_strand_id
1 'polypeptide(L)'
;MSEDADIADQINYYLFYVEGSLQPPLMIEFILSKVKDSGMPFPISYLARKVADKISQAYSSGEVKNQFDFVEGEISKNNGYLVDGKLSGADILMSFPLQMAFERKFAAPEDYPAISKWLKTITSEESYAASKEKARALGSNF
;
A
#
# COMPACT_ATOMS: atom_id res chain seq x y z
N MET A 1 -0.84 16.12 27.74
CA MET A 1 0.21 15.23 27.20
C MET A 1 1.33 16.08 26.65
N SER A 2 2.56 15.57 26.61
CA SER A 2 3.67 16.20 25.87
C SER A 2 3.50 15.93 24.37
N GLU A 3 3.91 16.86 23.53
CA GLU A 3 3.85 16.78 22.05
C GLU A 3 4.47 15.48 21.50
N ASP A 4 5.57 15.01 22.10
CA ASP A 4 6.23 13.75 21.72
C ASP A 4 5.36 12.50 21.94
N ALA A 5 4.48 12.51 22.95
CA ALA A 5 3.58 11.39 23.21
C ALA A 5 2.49 11.32 22.14
N ASP A 6 1.97 12.48 21.71
CA ASP A 6 0.93 12.56 20.69
C ASP A 6 1.47 12.12 19.31
N ILE A 7 2.76 12.36 19.00
CA ILE A 7 3.43 11.86 17.79
C ILE A 7 3.59 10.33 17.84
N ALA A 8 4.01 9.78 18.98
CA ALA A 8 4.17 8.34 19.14
C ALA A 8 2.84 7.59 18.96
N ASP A 9 1.74 8.15 19.49
CA ASP A 9 0.41 7.59 19.34
C ASP A 9 -0.08 7.63 17.88
N GLN A 10 0.22 8.68 17.13
CA GLN A 10 -0.08 8.74 15.70
C GLN A 10 0.71 7.70 14.89
N ILE A 11 1.98 7.49 15.21
CA ILE A 11 2.78 6.45 14.56
C ILE A 11 2.20 5.06 14.86
N ASN A 12 1.82 4.80 16.11
CA ASN A 12 1.17 3.55 16.52
C ASN A 12 -0.19 3.36 15.84
N TYR A 13 -0.97 4.44 15.69
CA TYR A 13 -2.22 4.40 14.93
C TYR A 13 -1.97 3.88 13.51
N TYR A 14 -0.97 4.40 12.80
CA TYR A 14 -0.65 3.95 11.45
C TYR A 14 -0.13 2.50 11.39
N LEU A 15 0.58 2.04 12.42
CA LEU A 15 0.97 0.62 12.55
C LEU A 15 -0.26 -0.30 12.59
N PHE A 16 -1.24 -0.01 13.44
CA PHE A 16 -2.45 -0.83 13.51
C PHE A 16 -3.36 -0.65 12.29
N TYR A 17 -3.43 0.57 11.76
CA TYR A 17 -4.19 0.88 10.56
C TYR A 17 -3.66 0.12 9.34
N VAL A 18 -2.34 0.03 9.15
CA VAL A 18 -1.77 -0.67 7.99
C VAL A 18 -2.16 -2.15 8.00
N GLU A 19 -2.04 -2.80 9.17
CA GLU A 19 -2.32 -4.23 9.33
C GLU A 19 -3.82 -4.53 9.35
N GLY A 20 -4.63 -3.68 9.99
CA GLY A 20 -6.04 -3.93 10.22
C GLY A 20 -6.98 -3.40 9.14
N SER A 21 -6.57 -2.37 8.39
CA SER A 21 -7.45 -1.66 7.44
C SER A 21 -6.89 -1.65 6.01
N LEU A 22 -5.63 -1.28 5.81
CA LEU A 22 -5.07 -1.10 4.47
C LEU A 22 -4.68 -2.41 3.78
N GLN A 23 -3.90 -3.25 4.45
CA GLN A 23 -3.37 -4.49 3.85
C GLN A 23 -4.42 -5.58 3.59
N PRO A 24 -5.48 -5.77 4.42
CA PRO A 24 -6.47 -6.81 4.17
C PRO A 24 -7.14 -6.74 2.79
N PRO A 25 -7.70 -5.61 2.32
CA PRO A 25 -8.30 -5.54 0.99
C PRO A 25 -7.25 -5.72 -0.13
N LEU A 26 -6.02 -5.23 0.05
CA LEU A 26 -4.92 -5.42 -0.91
C LEU A 26 -4.48 -6.89 -1.02
N MET A 27 -4.52 -7.63 0.09
CA MET A 27 -4.24 -9.07 0.10
C MET A 27 -5.33 -9.85 -0.65
N ILE A 28 -6.60 -9.47 -0.50
CA ILE A 28 -7.70 -10.06 -1.27
C ILE A 28 -7.50 -9.81 -2.76
N GLU A 29 -7.24 -8.56 -3.18
CA GLU A 29 -6.94 -8.24 -4.58
C GLU A 29 -5.76 -9.06 -5.12
N PHE A 30 -4.71 -9.24 -4.31
CA PHE A 30 -3.56 -10.06 -4.68
C PHE A 30 -3.91 -11.53 -4.90
N ILE A 31 -4.68 -12.15 -3.99
CA ILE A 31 -5.11 -13.55 -4.14
C ILE A 31 -5.99 -13.68 -5.39
N LEU A 32 -6.93 -12.76 -5.60
CA LEU A 32 -7.80 -12.77 -6.77
C LEU A 32 -7.01 -12.57 -8.07
N SER A 33 -5.97 -11.73 -8.08
CA SER A 33 -5.09 -11.57 -9.25
C SER A 33 -4.37 -12.88 -9.57
N LYS A 34 -3.90 -13.62 -8.57
CA LYS A 34 -3.29 -14.95 -8.78
C LYS A 34 -4.26 -15.97 -9.36
N VAL A 35 -5.53 -15.95 -8.95
CA VAL A 35 -6.57 -16.81 -9.57
C VAL A 35 -6.74 -16.48 -11.05
N LYS A 36 -6.77 -15.18 -11.39
CA LYS A 36 -6.89 -14.72 -12.78
C LYS A 36 -5.68 -15.15 -13.63
N ASP A 37 -4.49 -15.21 -13.04
CA ASP A 37 -3.23 -15.52 -13.73
C ASP A 37 -2.82 -16.99 -13.69
N SER A 38 -3.65 -17.87 -13.13
CA SER A 38 -3.36 -19.30 -12.91
C SER A 38 -3.20 -20.17 -14.17
N GLY A 39 -3.19 -19.58 -15.37
CA GLY A 39 -2.89 -20.28 -16.63
C GLY A 39 -3.96 -21.28 -17.09
N MET A 40 -5.19 -21.21 -16.57
CA MET A 40 -6.26 -22.14 -16.93
C MET A 40 -6.71 -22.03 -18.39
N PRO A 41 -7.08 -23.14 -19.06
CA PRO A 41 -7.59 -23.12 -20.42
C PRO A 41 -9.01 -22.54 -20.52
N PHE A 42 -9.39 -22.07 -21.71
CA PHE A 42 -10.76 -21.63 -21.99
C PHE A 42 -11.73 -22.84 -21.99
N PRO A 43 -12.95 -22.73 -21.44
CA PRO A 43 -13.62 -21.54 -20.89
C PRO A 43 -13.47 -21.35 -19.37
N ILE A 44 -12.75 -22.23 -18.67
CA ILE A 44 -12.61 -22.20 -17.20
C ILE A 44 -11.99 -20.88 -16.75
N SER A 45 -10.93 -20.42 -17.44
CA SER A 45 -10.31 -19.13 -17.14
C SER A 45 -11.24 -17.94 -17.27
N TYR A 46 -12.22 -17.97 -18.18
CA TYR A 46 -13.21 -16.90 -18.31
C TYR A 46 -14.15 -16.85 -17.09
N LEU A 47 -14.70 -18.01 -16.69
CA LEU A 47 -15.57 -18.08 -15.51
C LEU A 47 -14.83 -17.70 -14.23
N ALA A 48 -13.61 -18.20 -14.04
CA ALA A 48 -12.79 -17.87 -12.88
C ALA A 48 -12.49 -16.37 -12.80
N ARG A 49 -12.14 -15.72 -13.92
CA ARG A 49 -11.96 -14.27 -13.97
C ARG A 49 -13.23 -13.53 -13.58
N LYS A 50 -14.40 -13.94 -14.11
CA LYS A 50 -15.68 -13.32 -13.76
C LYS A 50 -16.04 -13.45 -12.29
N VAL A 51 -15.82 -14.62 -11.68
CA VAL A 51 -16.04 -14.81 -10.24
C VAL A 51 -15.07 -13.95 -9.43
N ALA A 52 -13.79 -13.94 -9.79
CA ALA A 52 -12.79 -13.11 -9.12
C ALA A 52 -13.12 -11.61 -9.21
N ASP A 53 -13.55 -11.13 -10.38
CA ASP A 53 -14.01 -9.74 -10.55
C ASP A 53 -15.23 -9.43 -9.67
N LYS A 54 -16.17 -10.36 -9.52
CA LYS A 54 -17.34 -10.18 -8.66
C LYS A 54 -16.99 -10.12 -7.18
N ILE A 55 -16.07 -10.96 -6.72
CA ILE A 55 -15.59 -10.91 -5.33
C ILE A 55 -14.85 -9.58 -5.09
N SER A 56 -13.98 -9.19 -6.01
CA SER A 56 -13.26 -7.91 -5.94
C SER A 56 -14.22 -6.72 -5.84
N GLN A 57 -15.25 -6.67 -6.69
CA GLN A 57 -16.28 -5.62 -6.67
C GLN A 57 -17.08 -5.59 -5.36
N ALA A 58 -17.40 -6.75 -4.80
CA ALA A 58 -18.25 -6.83 -3.62
C ALA A 58 -17.50 -6.55 -2.30
N TYR A 59 -16.19 -6.83 -2.23
CA TYR A 59 -15.49 -6.87 -0.95
C TYR A 59 -14.19 -6.05 -0.86
N SER A 60 -13.40 -5.91 -1.93
CA SER A 60 -12.05 -5.36 -1.81
C SER A 60 -11.80 -4.10 -2.62
N SER A 61 -12.23 -4.02 -3.88
CA SER A 61 -11.89 -2.88 -4.77
C SER A 61 -12.41 -1.53 -4.26
N GLY A 62 -13.65 -1.49 -3.77
CA GLY A 62 -14.21 -0.28 -3.16
C GLY A 62 -13.46 0.13 -1.89
N GLU A 63 -13.03 -0.86 -1.10
CA GLU A 63 -12.27 -0.59 0.13
C GLU A 63 -10.84 -0.16 -0.16
N VAL A 64 -10.15 -0.74 -1.15
CA VAL A 64 -8.87 -0.24 -1.64
C VAL A 64 -9.00 1.24 -2.01
N LYS A 65 -10.06 1.62 -2.74
CA LYS A 65 -10.28 3.02 -3.08
C LYS A 65 -10.46 3.89 -1.82
N ASN A 66 -11.32 3.49 -0.89
CA ASN A 66 -11.55 4.23 0.35
C ASN A 66 -10.25 4.46 1.15
N GLN A 67 -9.43 3.41 1.28
CA GLN A 67 -8.18 3.49 2.03
C GLN A 67 -7.15 4.36 1.31
N PHE A 68 -7.07 4.30 -0.02
CA PHE A 68 -6.19 5.18 -0.80
C PHE A 68 -6.63 6.65 -0.75
N ASP A 69 -7.93 6.92 -0.88
CA ASP A 69 -8.49 8.27 -0.74
C ASP A 69 -8.17 8.86 0.65
N PHE A 70 -8.28 8.04 1.71
CA PHE A 70 -7.94 8.45 3.07
C PHE A 70 -6.45 8.81 3.20
N VAL A 71 -5.56 7.90 2.78
CA VAL A 71 -4.11 8.11 2.90
C VAL A 71 -3.62 9.30 2.07
N GLU A 72 -4.14 9.46 0.86
CA GLU A 72 -3.88 10.61 -0.02
C GLU A 72 -4.23 11.93 0.70
N GLY A 73 -5.37 11.95 1.38
CA GLY A 73 -5.81 13.08 2.20
C GLY A 73 -4.89 13.34 3.39
N GLU A 74 -4.48 12.30 4.13
CA GLU A 74 -3.61 12.45 5.31
C GLU A 74 -2.22 12.97 4.94
N ILE A 75 -1.59 12.42 3.90
CA ILE A 75 -0.30 12.91 3.39
C ILE A 75 -0.40 14.38 2.96
N SER A 76 -1.49 14.74 2.29
CA SER A 76 -1.72 16.13 1.85
C SER A 76 -1.89 17.11 3.01
N LYS A 77 -2.55 16.69 4.09
CA LYS A 77 -2.74 17.51 5.30
C LYS A 77 -1.45 17.66 6.11
N ASN A 78 -0.63 16.61 6.16
CA ASN A 78 0.55 16.53 7.01
C ASN A 78 1.84 16.90 6.26
N ASN A 79 1.77 17.95 5.43
CA ASN A 79 2.92 18.52 4.72
C ASN A 79 3.72 17.52 3.86
N GLY A 80 3.07 16.47 3.34
CA GLY A 80 3.69 15.49 2.45
C GLY A 80 4.32 14.28 3.15
N TYR A 81 4.04 14.05 4.43
CA TYR A 81 4.35 12.83 5.20
C TYR A 81 3.11 12.36 5.96
N LEU A 82 3.16 11.19 6.59
CA LEU A 82 2.02 10.70 7.39
C LEU A 82 1.89 11.37 8.76
N VAL A 83 3.00 11.79 9.37
CA VAL A 83 3.02 12.37 10.72
C VAL A 83 3.92 13.61 10.74
N ASP A 84 3.37 14.76 11.14
CA ASP A 84 4.09 16.02 11.42
C ASP A 84 5.08 16.49 10.32
N GLY A 85 4.82 16.18 9.05
CA GLY A 85 5.70 16.58 7.96
C GLY A 85 7.12 16.01 8.03
N LYS A 86 7.33 14.90 8.76
CA LYS A 86 8.64 14.27 8.96
C LYS A 86 8.56 12.78 8.64
N LEU A 87 9.66 12.24 8.13
CA LEU A 87 9.80 10.79 7.93
C LEU A 87 9.74 10.08 9.28
N SER A 88 8.85 9.10 9.38
CA SER A 88 8.59 8.36 10.61
C SER A 88 8.43 6.85 10.36
N GLY A 89 8.24 6.08 11.44
CA GLY A 89 7.90 4.66 11.35
C GLY A 89 6.60 4.41 10.57
N ALA A 90 5.63 5.34 10.63
CA ALA A 90 4.40 5.25 9.86
C ALA A 90 4.68 5.23 8.36
N ASP A 91 5.58 6.12 7.89
CA ASP A 91 5.91 6.21 6.47
C ASP A 91 6.60 4.95 5.96
N ILE A 92 7.53 4.41 6.75
CA ILE A 92 8.25 3.18 6.42
C ILE A 92 7.27 2.01 6.28
N LEU A 93 6.37 1.82 7.24
CA LEU A 93 5.39 0.73 7.25
C LEU A 93 4.39 0.83 6.10
N MET A 94 3.89 2.03 5.84
CA MET A 94 2.87 2.28 4.82
C MET A 94 3.44 2.24 3.39
N SER A 95 4.74 2.49 3.23
CA SER A 95 5.39 2.58 1.91
C SER A 95 5.20 1.30 1.08
N PHE A 96 5.42 0.14 1.69
CA PHE A 96 5.38 -1.14 0.98
C PHE A 96 3.98 -1.48 0.42
N PRO A 97 2.90 -1.52 1.22
CA PRO A 97 1.58 -1.86 0.68
C PRO A 97 1.10 -0.88 -0.40
N LEU A 98 1.38 0.42 -0.24
CA LEU A 98 1.00 1.43 -1.23
C LEU A 98 1.80 1.27 -2.53
N GLN A 99 3.13 1.08 -2.43
CA GLN A 99 3.98 0.79 -3.59
C GLN A 99 3.50 -0.47 -4.31
N MET A 100 3.19 -1.53 -3.56
CA MET A 100 2.78 -2.78 -4.18
C MET A 100 1.41 -2.71 -4.85
N ALA A 101 0.49 -1.90 -4.33
CA ALA A 101 -0.80 -1.69 -4.98
C ALA A 101 -0.64 -1.03 -6.36
N PHE A 102 0.27 -0.06 -6.48
CA PHE A 102 0.59 0.56 -7.77
C PHE A 102 1.27 -0.42 -8.71
N GLU A 103 2.30 -1.14 -8.26
CA GLU A 103 3.01 -2.13 -9.09
C GLU A 103 2.08 -3.24 -9.60
N ARG A 104 1.10 -3.64 -8.79
CA ARG A 104 0.11 -4.67 -9.14
C ARG A 104 -1.14 -4.12 -9.83
N LYS A 105 -1.21 -2.80 -10.05
CA LYS A 105 -2.34 -2.10 -10.71
C LYS A 105 -3.67 -2.25 -9.97
N PHE A 106 -3.64 -2.32 -8.64
CA PHE A 106 -4.84 -2.27 -7.79
C PHE A 106 -5.30 -0.82 -7.56
N ALA A 107 -4.39 0.14 -7.72
CA ALA A 107 -4.63 1.57 -7.75
C ALA A 107 -3.74 2.21 -8.83
N ALA A 108 -4.18 3.33 -9.40
CA ALA A 108 -3.43 4.05 -10.43
C ALA A 108 -2.68 5.25 -9.79
N PRO A 109 -1.35 5.39 -9.96
CA PRO A 109 -0.59 6.51 -9.41
C PRO A 109 -1.15 7.89 -9.78
N GLU A 110 -1.75 7.99 -10.97
CA GLU A 110 -2.32 9.23 -11.51
C GLU A 110 -3.52 9.74 -10.71
N ASP A 111 -4.24 8.83 -10.04
CA ASP A 111 -5.39 9.15 -9.18
C ASP A 111 -4.95 9.63 -7.79
N TYR A 112 -3.69 9.38 -7.39
CA TYR A 112 -3.16 9.63 -6.05
C TYR A 112 -1.80 10.36 -6.10
N PRO A 113 -1.79 11.64 -6.51
CA PRO A 113 -0.55 12.41 -6.71
C PRO A 113 0.26 12.64 -5.43
N ALA A 114 -0.36 12.80 -4.26
CA ALA A 114 0.34 12.99 -2.99
C ALA A 114 1.04 11.70 -2.55
N ILE A 115 0.36 10.55 -2.59
CA ILE A 115 0.98 9.24 -2.36
C ILE A 115 2.13 9.02 -3.35
N SER A 116 1.92 9.30 -4.64
CA SER A 116 2.95 9.12 -5.66
C SER A 116 4.19 9.99 -5.40
N LYS A 117 3.99 11.25 -5.03
CA LYS A 117 5.09 12.17 -4.68
C LYS A 117 5.79 11.73 -3.40
N TRP A 118 5.03 11.39 -2.36
CA TRP A 118 5.55 10.92 -1.08
C TRP A 118 6.38 9.64 -1.23
N LEU A 119 5.88 8.63 -1.97
CA LEU A 119 6.64 7.41 -2.29
C LEU A 119 7.96 7.76 -2.98
N LYS A 120 7.95 8.67 -3.97
CA LYS A 120 9.18 9.10 -4.64
C LYS A 120 10.16 9.77 -3.67
N THR A 121 9.67 10.62 -2.77
CA THR A 121 10.51 11.28 -1.76
C THR A 121 11.14 10.26 -0.83
N ILE A 122 10.37 9.40 -0.17
CA ILE A 122 10.91 8.47 0.83
C ILE A 122 11.83 7.39 0.22
N THR A 123 11.58 7.00 -1.04
CA THR A 123 12.42 6.01 -1.73
C THR A 123 13.70 6.60 -2.33
N SER A 124 13.82 7.94 -2.36
CA SER A 124 15.03 8.63 -2.78
C SER A 124 16.09 8.76 -1.67
N GLU A 125 15.72 8.47 -0.43
CA GLU A 125 16.63 8.47 0.72
C GLU A 125 17.76 7.44 0.55
N GLU A 126 18.99 7.80 0.88
CA GLU A 126 20.14 6.89 0.80
C GLU A 126 19.95 5.63 1.65
N SER A 127 19.28 5.80 2.81
CA SER A 127 18.95 4.71 3.73
C SER A 127 18.00 3.66 3.11
N TYR A 128 17.15 4.06 2.16
CA TYR A 128 16.27 3.14 1.45
C TYR A 128 17.07 2.23 0.51
N ALA A 129 18.01 2.79 -0.25
CA ALA A 129 18.91 2.02 -1.11
C ALA A 129 19.77 1.04 -0.28
N ALA A 130 20.36 1.52 0.81
CA ALA A 130 21.14 0.68 1.72
C ALA A 130 20.31 -0.47 2.33
N SER A 131 19.03 -0.22 2.63
CA SER A 131 18.11 -1.25 3.13
C SER A 131 17.80 -2.31 2.07
N LYS A 132 17.60 -1.92 0.81
CA LYS A 132 17.42 -2.85 -0.30
C LYS A 132 18.65 -3.72 -0.55
N GLU A 133 19.84 -3.14 -0.49
CA GLU A 133 21.09 -3.90 -0.63
C GLU A 133 21.25 -4.94 0.48
N LYS A 134 20.95 -4.58 1.73
CA LYS A 134 20.94 -5.53 2.85
C LYS A 134 19.92 -6.64 2.63
N ALA A 135 18.70 -6.31 2.19
CA ALA A 135 17.68 -7.31 1.89
C ALA A 135 18.13 -8.30 0.81
N ARG A 136 18.80 -7.80 -0.25
CA ARG A 136 19.38 -8.64 -1.31
C ARG A 136 20.52 -9.53 -0.81
N ALA A 137 21.39 -9.00 0.05
CA ALA A 137 22.45 -9.80 0.68
C ALA A 137 21.89 -10.95 1.53
N LEU A 138 20.66 -10.81 2.05
CA LEU A 138 19.93 -11.84 2.78
C LEU A 138 19.06 -12.74 1.88
N GLY A 139 19.15 -12.62 0.55
CA GLY A 139 18.47 -13.48 -0.42
C GLY A 139 17.13 -12.96 -0.96
N SER A 140 16.79 -11.69 -0.71
CA SER A 140 15.58 -11.08 -1.29
C SER A 140 15.79 -10.75 -2.77
N ASN A 141 14.77 -10.99 -3.60
CA ASN A 141 14.80 -10.75 -5.05
C ASN A 141 13.86 -9.61 -5.51
N PHE A 142 13.49 -8.70 -4.60
CA PHE A 142 12.66 -7.52 -4.86
C PHE A 142 13.46 -6.21 -4.78
#